data_AF-A0A0U5NM85-F1
#
_entry.id   AF-A0A0U5NM85-F1
#
_cell.length_a   1.000
_cell.length_b   1.000
_cell.length_c   1.000
_cell.angle_alpha   90.00
_cell.angle_beta   90.00
_cell.angle_gamma   90.00
#
_symmetry.space_group_name_H-M   'P 1'
#
loop_
_entity.id
_entity.type
_entity.pdbx_description
1 polymer ?
#
loop_
_entity_poly.entity_id
_entity_poly.type
_entity_poly.pdbx_seq_one_letter_code
_entity_poly.pdbx_strand_id
1 'polypeptide(L)'
;MQQKTKRLVYIDVAKGIGIILVVLIHIIFSSDSFNDLSYIRNYIYAFHMPLFFIISGYCLFQKYHDSQQIIDVKHALYRLCKKFLPCYFLWSMIYIFLLKATNQPVDIMERIRVVITTKGIAPLWFIITLFLCEFFFIAAHKHLMKRRSFY
;
A
#
# COMPACT_ATOMS: atom_id res chain seq x y z
N MET A 1 19.26 1.23 27.31
CA MET A 1 19.11 -0.15 26.78
C MET A 1 18.22 -0.11 25.56
N GLN A 2 18.75 -0.38 24.36
CA GLN A 2 17.96 -0.41 23.13
C GLN A 2 17.06 -1.66 23.17
N GLN A 3 15.75 -1.49 23.31
CA GLN A 3 14.80 -2.59 23.12
C GLN A 3 14.93 -3.05 21.66
N LYS A 4 15.53 -4.23 21.47
CA LYS A 4 15.60 -4.91 20.18
C LYS A 4 14.18 -5.29 19.79
N THR A 5 13.58 -4.55 18.86
CA THR A 5 12.28 -4.89 18.26
C THR A 5 12.35 -6.33 17.75
N LYS A 6 11.62 -7.23 18.40
CA LYS A 6 11.62 -8.65 18.04
C LYS A 6 10.95 -8.79 16.68
N ARG A 7 11.76 -9.10 15.66
CA ARG A 7 11.28 -9.29 14.29
C ARG A 7 10.32 -10.48 14.25
N LEU A 8 9.11 -10.25 13.74
CA LEU A 8 8.06 -11.26 13.68
C LEU A 8 8.17 -12.03 12.37
N VAL A 9 8.85 -13.18 12.41
CA VAL A 9 9.17 -13.99 11.22
C VAL A 9 7.93 -14.38 10.42
N TYR A 10 6.82 -14.71 11.08
CA TYR A 10 5.57 -15.08 10.43
C TYR A 10 4.98 -13.95 9.57
N ILE A 11 5.19 -12.68 9.96
CA ILE A 11 4.73 -11.53 9.17
C ILE A 11 5.53 -11.44 7.86
N ASP A 12 6.83 -11.69 7.93
CA ASP A 12 7.69 -11.64 6.75
C ASP A 12 7.38 -12.79 5.79
N VAL A 13 7.08 -13.98 6.32
CA VAL A 13 6.60 -15.11 5.52
C VAL A 13 5.28 -14.77 4.83
N ALA A 14 4.31 -14.20 5.55
CA ALA A 14 3.02 -13.80 4.98
C ALA A 14 3.18 -12.76 3.86
N LYS A 15 4.05 -11.75 4.05
CA LYS A 15 4.39 -10.79 2.99
C LYS A 15 5.01 -11.47 1.78
N GLY A 16 5.94 -12.40 2.00
CA GLY A 16 6.59 -13.18 0.94
C GLY A 16 5.58 -13.96 0.09
N ILE A 17 4.66 -14.68 0.76
CA ILE A 17 3.56 -15.38 0.09
C ILE A 17 2.71 -14.40 -0.74
N GLY A 18 2.35 -13.25 -0.16
CA GLY A 18 1.62 -12.21 -0.87
C GLY A 18 2.33 -11.72 -2.13
N ILE A 19 3.66 -11.52 -2.08
CA ILE A 19 4.45 -11.06 -3.23
C ILE A 19 4.50 -12.14 -4.32
N ILE A 20 4.68 -13.41 -3.95
CA ILE A 20 4.67 -14.53 -4.90
C ILE A 20 3.32 -14.61 -5.62
N LEU A 21 2.21 -14.44 -4.89
CA LEU A 21 0.86 -14.43 -5.47
C LEU A 21 0.68 -13.29 -6.48
N VAL A 22 1.23 -12.10 -6.23
CA VAL A 22 1.19 -10.98 -7.18
C VAL A 22 1.92 -11.35 -8.47
N VAL A 23 3.15 -11.87 -8.35
CA VAL A 23 3.96 -12.24 -9.52
C VAL A 23 3.29 -13.36 -10.32
N LEU A 24 2.73 -14.37 -9.65
CA LEU A 24 2.02 -15.48 -10.29
C LEU A 24 0.88 -14.98 -11.19
N ILE A 25 0.09 -14.02 -10.71
CA ILE A 25 -1.02 -13.44 -11.48
C ILE A 25 -0.50 -12.71 -12.70
N HIS A 26 0.58 -11.92 -12.56
CA HIS A 26 1.14 -11.24 -13.71
C HIS A 26 1.67 -12.22 -14.76
N ILE A 27 2.30 -13.32 -14.35
CA ILE A 27 2.81 -14.33 -15.30
C ILE A 27 1.67 -15.05 -16.03
N ILE A 28 0.69 -15.58 -15.30
CA ILE A 28 -0.40 -16.38 -15.88
C ILE A 28 -1.20 -15.55 -16.88
N PHE A 29 -1.49 -14.28 -16.54
CA PHE A 29 -2.38 -13.44 -17.35
C PHE A 29 -1.67 -12.56 -18.38
N SER A 30 -0.33 -12.61 -18.46
CA SER A 30 0.42 -12.09 -19.61
C SER A 30 0.49 -13.07 -20.78
N SER A 31 -0.03 -14.29 -20.62
CA SER A 31 -0.08 -15.30 -21.68
C SER A 31 -1.53 -15.61 -22.06
N ASP A 32 -1.88 -15.42 -23.33
CA ASP A 32 -3.22 -15.70 -23.88
C ASP A 32 -3.64 -17.18 -23.76
N SER A 33 -2.70 -18.07 -23.43
CA SER A 33 -2.96 -19.51 -23.26
C SER A 33 -3.75 -19.88 -22.00
N PHE A 34 -3.91 -18.96 -21.03
CA PHE A 34 -4.55 -19.25 -19.74
C PHE A 34 -5.86 -18.49 -19.47
N ASN A 35 -6.57 -18.08 -20.52
CA ASN A 35 -7.83 -17.33 -20.39
C ASN A 35 -8.92 -18.05 -19.56
N ASP A 36 -8.91 -19.39 -19.54
CA ASP A 36 -9.85 -20.20 -18.74
C ASP A 36 -9.63 -20.10 -17.21
N LEU A 37 -8.49 -19.57 -16.76
CA LEU A 37 -8.16 -19.41 -15.33
C LEU A 37 -8.69 -18.11 -14.70
N SER A 38 -9.57 -17.38 -15.40
CA SER A 38 -10.12 -16.09 -14.94
C SER A 38 -10.77 -16.14 -13.54
N TYR A 39 -11.37 -17.26 -13.14
CA TYR A 39 -11.92 -17.44 -11.79
C TYR A 39 -10.84 -17.42 -10.71
N ILE A 40 -9.71 -18.10 -10.95
CA ILE A 40 -8.57 -18.16 -10.01
C ILE A 40 -7.99 -16.75 -9.79
N ARG A 41 -7.98 -15.92 -10.85
CA ARG A 41 -7.58 -14.50 -10.74
C ARG A 41 -8.37 -13.77 -9.68
N ASN A 42 -9.70 -13.87 -9.72
CA ASN A 42 -10.57 -13.12 -8.82
C ASN A 42 -10.37 -13.55 -7.37
N TYR A 43 -10.21 -14.86 -7.11
CA TYR A 43 -9.89 -15.37 -5.78
C TYR A 43 -8.55 -14.86 -5.27
N ILE A 44 -7.50 -14.91 -6.09
CA ILE A 44 -6.18 -14.45 -5.66
C ILE A 44 -6.18 -12.92 -5.47
N TYR A 45 -6.86 -12.15 -6.33
CA TYR A 45 -7.06 -10.71 -6.15
C TYR A 45 -7.80 -10.36 -4.86
N ALA A 46 -8.85 -11.11 -4.56
CA ALA A 46 -9.61 -10.95 -3.32
C ALA A 46 -8.79 -11.31 -2.07
N PHE A 47 -7.69 -12.05 -2.20
CA PHE A 47 -6.87 -12.45 -1.07
C PHE A 47 -5.61 -11.60 -0.87
N HIS A 48 -4.76 -11.46 -1.90
CA HIS A 48 -3.43 -10.86 -1.71
C HIS A 48 -3.49 -9.37 -1.35
N MET A 49 -4.41 -8.60 -1.94
CA MET A 49 -4.57 -7.18 -1.63
C MET A 49 -5.04 -6.98 -0.16
N PRO A 50 -6.11 -7.63 0.30
CA PRO A 50 -6.48 -7.59 1.73
C PRO A 50 -5.39 -8.09 2.67
N LEU A 51 -4.63 -9.12 2.29
CA LEU A 51 -3.52 -9.63 3.09
C LEU A 51 -2.51 -8.51 3.41
N PHE A 52 -2.09 -7.73 2.41
CA PHE A 52 -1.16 -6.64 2.65
C PHE A 52 -1.77 -5.52 3.51
N PHE A 53 -3.06 -5.22 3.36
CA PHE A 53 -3.75 -4.26 4.22
C PHE A 53 -3.79 -4.71 5.68
N ILE A 54 -4.12 -5.98 5.93
CA ILE A 54 -4.16 -6.56 7.28
C ILE A 54 -2.78 -6.49 7.92
N ILE A 55 -1.74 -6.90 7.19
CA ILE A 55 -0.35 -6.87 7.67
C ILE A 55 0.08 -5.43 7.99
N SER A 56 -0.21 -4.48 7.11
CA SER A 56 0.10 -3.06 7.35
C SER A 56 -0.61 -2.52 8.58
N GLY A 57 -1.91 -2.81 8.71
CA GLY A 57 -2.73 -2.41 9.86
C GLY A 57 -2.24 -3.02 11.17
N TYR A 58 -1.83 -4.29 11.17
CA TYR A 58 -1.24 -4.95 12.34
C TYR A 58 0.08 -4.30 12.76
N CYS A 59 0.98 -4.03 11.80
CA CYS A 59 2.24 -3.33 12.10
C CYS A 59 2.00 -1.92 12.64
N LEU A 60 0.99 -1.22 12.12
CA LEU A 60 0.60 0.11 12.58
C LEU A 60 0.02 0.05 14.01
N PHE A 61 -0.85 -0.93 14.28
CA PHE A 61 -1.41 -1.16 15.61
C PHE A 61 -0.31 -1.42 16.64
N GLN A 62 0.62 -2.35 16.37
CA GLN A 62 1.72 -2.65 17.28
C GLN A 62 2.55 -1.40 17.61
N LYS A 63 2.80 -0.55 16.60
CA LYS A 63 3.60 0.68 16.77
C LYS A 63 2.95 1.70 17.70
N TYR A 64 1.62 1.85 17.65
CA TYR A 64 0.91 2.91 18.36
C TYR A 64 0.25 2.43 19.67
N HIS A 65 -0.15 1.17 19.73
CA HIS A 65 -0.73 0.56 20.93
C HIS A 65 0.28 0.50 22.08
N ASP A 66 1.51 0.06 21.81
CA ASP A 66 2.55 -0.10 22.85
C ASP A 66 3.08 1.24 23.38
N SER A 67 2.94 2.31 22.61
CA SER A 67 3.56 3.60 22.95
C SER A 67 2.71 4.42 23.93
N GLN A 68 1.37 4.25 23.96
CA GLN A 68 0.40 5.15 24.63
C GLN A 68 0.65 6.67 24.43
N GLN A 69 1.53 7.05 23.50
CA GLN A 69 1.93 8.42 23.29
C GLN A 69 0.84 9.20 22.55
N ILE A 70 0.66 10.45 22.96
CA ILE A 70 -0.12 11.43 22.21
C ILE A 70 0.57 11.59 20.85
N ILE A 71 -0.12 11.13 19.79
CA ILE A 71 0.43 11.19 18.45
C ILE A 71 0.41 12.65 17.98
N ASP A 72 1.60 13.20 17.70
CA ASP A 72 1.69 14.40 16.89
C ASP A 72 1.31 14.06 15.44
N VAL A 73 0.10 14.47 15.06
CA VAL A 73 -0.47 14.24 13.72
C VAL A 73 0.39 14.90 12.64
N LYS A 74 0.96 16.08 12.89
CA LYS A 74 1.75 16.78 11.87
C LYS A 74 3.02 15.98 11.57
N HIS A 75 3.71 15.54 12.62
CA HIS A 75 4.89 14.71 12.48
C HIS A 75 4.56 13.33 11.90
N ALA A 76 3.46 12.71 12.31
CA ALA A 76 3.02 11.43 11.75
C ALA A 76 2.68 11.53 10.26
N LEU A 77 1.94 12.57 9.85
CA LEU A 77 1.61 12.85 8.46
C LEU A 77 2.87 13.13 7.63
N TYR A 78 3.82 13.91 8.15
CA TYR A 78 5.10 14.14 7.47
C TYR A 78 5.84 12.82 7.19
N ARG A 79 5.87 11.90 8.17
CA ARG A 79 6.47 10.57 7.97
C ARG A 79 5.73 9.74 6.93
N LEU A 80 4.40 9.77 6.93
CA LEU A 80 3.59 9.10 5.91
C LEU A 80 3.90 9.64 4.51
N CYS A 81 3.91 10.97 4.36
CA CYS A 81 4.24 11.61 3.11
C CYS A 81 5.63 11.23 2.65
N LYS A 82 6.64 11.32 3.53
CA LYS A 82 8.03 10.97 3.21
C LYS A 82 8.21 9.49 2.85
N LYS A 83 7.40 8.60 3.40
CA LYS A 83 7.42 7.16 3.11
C LYS A 83 6.75 6.84 1.76
N PHE A 84 5.56 7.38 1.51
CA PHE A 84 4.70 6.94 0.42
C PHE A 84 4.76 7.81 -0.85
N LEU A 85 4.82 9.14 -0.72
CA LEU A 85 4.79 10.04 -1.89
C LEU A 85 6.01 9.88 -2.81
N PRO A 86 7.26 9.81 -2.30
CA PRO A 86 8.41 9.63 -3.18
C PRO A 86 8.32 8.33 -3.98
N CYS A 87 7.88 7.25 -3.34
CA CYS A 87 7.71 5.95 -4.00
C CYS A 87 6.62 6.02 -5.08
N TYR A 88 5.47 6.65 -4.78
CA TYR A 88 4.37 6.81 -5.72
C TYR A 88 4.76 7.63 -6.96
N PHE A 89 5.36 8.80 -6.77
CA PHE A 89 5.73 9.68 -7.89
C PHE A 89 6.87 9.10 -8.73
N LEU A 90 7.87 8.49 -8.08
CA LEU A 90 8.99 7.86 -8.77
C LEU A 90 8.53 6.70 -9.66
N TRP A 91 7.69 5.81 -9.14
CA TRP A 91 7.13 4.73 -9.95
C TRP A 91 6.17 5.22 -11.04
N SER A 92 5.38 6.27 -10.77
CA SER A 92 4.51 6.88 -11.78
C SER A 92 5.32 7.42 -12.96
N MET A 93 6.44 8.10 -12.68
CA MET A 93 7.36 8.59 -13.72
C MET A 93 7.98 7.44 -14.52
N ILE A 94 8.50 6.41 -13.84
CA ILE A 94 9.09 5.23 -14.49
C ILE A 94 8.06 4.57 -15.40
N TYR A 95 6.81 4.43 -14.94
CA TYR A 95 5.76 3.79 -15.74
C TYR A 95 5.42 4.57 -17.01
N ILE A 96 5.24 5.89 -16.91
CA ILE A 96 4.98 6.75 -18.08
C ILE A 96 6.16 6.71 -19.06
N PHE A 97 7.40 6.73 -18.54
CA PHE A 97 8.60 6.62 -19.35
C PHE A 97 8.67 5.29 -20.10
N LEU A 98 8.42 4.16 -19.42
CA LEU A 98 8.42 2.83 -20.03
C LEU A 98 7.37 2.71 -21.14
N LEU A 99 6.14 3.19 -20.90
CA LEU A 99 5.09 3.16 -21.92
C LEU A 99 5.51 3.92 -23.20
N LYS A 100 6.11 5.10 -23.03
CA LYS A 100 6.63 5.88 -24.14
C LYS A 100 7.79 5.17 -24.85
N ALA A 101 8.69 4.53 -24.10
CA ALA A 101 9.80 3.77 -24.66
C ALA A 101 9.34 2.55 -25.47
N THR A 102 8.19 1.96 -25.12
CA THR A 102 7.58 0.82 -25.83
C THR A 102 6.69 1.22 -27.01
N ASN A 103 6.67 2.49 -27.42
CA ASN A 103 5.85 3.03 -28.52
C ASN A 103 4.35 2.71 -28.42
N GLN A 104 3.84 2.49 -27.21
CA GLN A 104 2.40 2.33 -27.00
C GLN A 104 1.71 3.68 -27.23
N PRO A 105 0.50 3.72 -27.81
CA PRO A 105 -0.27 4.96 -27.91
C PRO A 105 -0.66 5.41 -26.50
N VAL A 106 0.01 6.44 -25.99
CA VAL A 106 -0.25 6.99 -24.64
C VAL A 106 -0.73 8.43 -24.73
N ASP A 107 -1.95 8.69 -24.24
CA ASP A 107 -2.38 10.05 -23.94
C ASP A 107 -1.75 10.51 -22.62
N ILE A 108 -0.76 11.39 -22.73
CA ILE A 108 -0.01 11.94 -21.59
C ILE A 108 -0.96 12.73 -20.66
N MET A 109 -1.93 13.44 -21.22
CA MET A 109 -2.88 14.25 -20.44
C MET A 109 -3.79 13.36 -19.61
N GLU A 110 -4.27 12.25 -20.19
CA GLU A 110 -5.05 11.24 -19.48
C GLU A 110 -4.23 10.62 -18.34
N ARG A 111 -2.96 10.26 -18.58
CA ARG A 111 -2.08 9.66 -17.56
C ARG A 111 -1.81 10.62 -16.40
N ILE A 112 -1.56 11.91 -16.69
CA ILE A 112 -1.43 12.94 -15.65
C ILE A 112 -2.73 13.05 -14.84
N ARG A 113 -3.88 13.05 -15.51
CA ARG A 113 -5.19 13.10 -14.83
C ARG A 113 -5.40 11.91 -13.90
N VAL A 114 -5.02 10.70 -14.29
CA VAL A 114 -5.13 9.49 -13.46
C VAL A 114 -4.20 9.56 -12.24
N VAL A 115 -2.97 10.07 -12.40
CA VAL A 115 -2.04 10.27 -11.29
C VAL A 115 -2.58 11.29 -10.28
N ILE A 116 -3.15 12.40 -10.76
CA ILE A 116 -3.71 13.47 -9.92
C ILE A 116 -5.01 13.04 -9.23
N THR A 117 -5.87 12.32 -9.96
CA THR A 117 -7.16 11.84 -9.43
C THR A 117 -6.96 10.67 -8.45
N THR A 118 -5.72 10.20 -8.27
CA THR A 118 -5.34 9.12 -7.35
C THR A 118 -6.03 7.78 -7.63
N LYS A 119 -6.68 7.63 -8.78
CA LYS A 119 -7.20 6.35 -9.28
C LYS A 119 -6.08 5.30 -9.43
N GLY A 120 -4.83 5.79 -9.52
CA GLY A 120 -3.63 4.97 -9.59
C GLY A 120 -3.42 4.39 -10.98
N ILE A 121 -2.15 4.24 -11.36
CA ILE A 121 -1.77 3.52 -12.57
C ILE A 121 -1.23 2.16 -12.15
N ALA A 122 -1.77 1.07 -12.73
CA ALA A 122 -1.36 -0.30 -12.41
C ALA A 122 -1.43 -0.55 -10.87
N PRO A 123 -0.44 -1.08 -10.13
CA PRO A 123 -0.61 -1.33 -8.68
C PRO A 123 -0.49 -0.08 -7.81
N LEU A 124 -0.27 1.12 -8.36
CA LEU A 124 0.00 2.33 -7.58
C LEU A 124 -1.19 2.83 -6.76
N TRP A 125 -2.41 2.44 -7.12
CA TRP A 125 -3.61 2.73 -6.33
C TRP A 125 -3.45 2.21 -4.89
N PHE A 126 -2.82 1.04 -4.72
CA PHE A 126 -2.59 0.40 -3.44
C PHE A 126 -1.79 1.28 -2.48
N ILE A 127 -0.78 2.01 -2.99
CA ILE A 127 0.07 2.89 -2.19
C ILE A 127 -0.74 4.06 -1.62
N ILE A 128 -1.59 4.67 -2.45
CA ILE A 128 -2.45 5.78 -1.98
C ILE A 128 -3.52 5.25 -1.01
N THR A 129 -4.11 4.08 -1.27
CA THR A 129 -5.06 3.49 -0.33
C THR A 129 -4.41 3.21 1.02
N LEU A 130 -3.18 2.69 1.06
CA LEU A 130 -2.43 2.52 2.31
C LEU A 130 -2.19 3.86 3.01
N PHE A 131 -1.79 4.89 2.28
CA PHE A 131 -1.61 6.23 2.83
C PHE A 131 -2.89 6.74 3.50
N LEU A 132 -4.03 6.62 2.82
CA LEU A 132 -5.34 7.02 3.35
C LEU A 132 -5.73 6.20 4.57
N CYS A 133 -5.58 4.87 4.53
CA CYS A 133 -5.86 4.00 5.68
C CYS A 133 -5.01 4.35 6.91
N GLU A 134 -3.69 4.56 6.74
CA GLU A 134 -2.81 4.96 7.84
C GLU A 134 -3.19 6.36 8.38
N PHE A 135 -3.57 7.30 7.48
CA PHE A 135 -4.03 8.62 7.88
C PHE A 135 -5.32 8.56 8.72
N PHE A 136 -6.35 7.84 8.25
CA PHE A 136 -7.60 7.66 8.97
C PHE A 136 -7.38 6.99 10.33
N PHE A 137 -6.51 5.98 10.40
CA PHE A 137 -6.16 5.34 11.67
C PHE A 137 -5.54 6.33 12.66
N ILE A 138 -4.58 7.15 12.22
CA ILE A 138 -3.93 8.16 13.08
C ILE A 138 -4.93 9.20 13.57
N ALA A 139 -5.82 9.67 12.68
CA ALA A 139 -6.89 10.59 13.03
C ALA A 139 -7.82 9.97 14.08
N ALA A 140 -8.31 8.74 13.85
CA ALA A 140 -9.18 8.02 14.77
C ALA A 140 -8.51 7.77 16.13
N HIS A 141 -7.25 7.34 16.14
CA HIS A 141 -6.49 7.11 17.36
C HIS A 141 -6.34 8.40 18.19
N LYS A 142 -6.05 9.54 17.54
CA LYS A 142 -6.00 10.84 18.23
C LYS A 142 -7.35 11.17 18.88
N HIS A 143 -8.45 10.97 18.16
CA HIS A 143 -9.80 11.23 18.69
C HIS A 143 -10.14 10.34 19.89
N LEU A 144 -9.77 9.06 19.84
CA LEU A 144 -9.99 8.10 20.94
C LEU A 144 -9.14 8.42 22.18
N MET A 145 -7.85 8.73 21.99
CA MET A 145 -6.96 9.09 23.11
C MET A 145 -7.34 10.42 23.76
N LYS A 146 -7.79 11.41 22.98
CA LYS A 146 -8.33 12.67 23.53
C LYS A 146 -9.51 12.40 24.46
N ARG A 147 -10.39 11.46 24.14
CA ARG A 147 -11.54 11.10 25.01
C ARG A 147 -11.13 10.39 26.31
N ARG A 148 -10.07 9.57 26.28
CA ARG A 148 -9.54 8.91 27.49
C ARG A 148 -8.89 9.85 28.49
N SER A 149 -8.36 11.00 28.05
CA SER A 149 -7.71 11.98 28.93
C SER A 149 -8.69 12.85 29.75
N PHE A 150 -10.00 12.72 29.53
CA PHE A 150 -11.05 13.47 30.26
C PHE A 150 -11.74 12.65 31.37
N TYR A 151 -11.25 11.44 31.65
CA TYR A 151 -11.61 10.62 32.80
C TYR A 151 -10.35 10.35 33.62
#